data_AF-A0A9W8JBV6-F1
#
_entry.id   AF-A0A9W8JBV6-F1
#
_cell.length_a   1.000
_cell.length_b   1.000
_cell.length_c   1.000
_cell.angle_alpha   90.00
_cell.angle_beta   90.00
_cell.angle_gamma   90.00
#
_symmetry.space_group_name_H-M   'P 1'
#
loop_
_entity.id
_entity.type
_entity.pdbx_description
1 polymer ?
#
loop_
_entity_poly.entity_id
_entity_poly.type
_entity_poly.pdbx_seq_one_letter_code
_entity_poly.pdbx_strand_id
1 'polypeptide(L)'
;MVLPSSLWWLISWTWIISLPANSWQASLGERSLPSLSPDDISILVTTPDPVKNVDPSNPNSHLSKILIPRPPDSANNTQVRQYIVKTLKDLNWHIEEDAFTDNTPYGPKKFTNIIATKDPKASSRVVVAAHFDSKFFPDYPANQFVGATDSAAPCAMMLDLAEALNPLLEKRLSRLEEGEDDDDDDDDDIGDMTLQLIFFDGEEAFKDWTDVDSIYGAR
;
A
#
# COMPACT_ATOMS: atom_id res chain seq x y z
N MET A 1 -39.78 -43.94 45.53
CA MET A 1 -39.50 -42.49 45.46
C MET A 1 -37.98 -42.34 45.52
N VAL A 2 -37.40 -41.54 44.62
CA VAL A 2 -35.96 -41.22 44.48
C VAL A 2 -35.09 -42.21 43.68
N LEU A 3 -34.90 -41.89 42.39
CA LEU A 3 -33.66 -42.07 41.60
C LEU A 3 -32.59 -41.08 42.13
N PRO A 4 -31.24 -41.20 41.91
CA PRO A 4 -30.68 -41.31 40.55
C PRO A 4 -29.25 -41.90 40.34
N SER A 5 -28.93 -42.04 39.04
CA SER A 5 -27.67 -41.71 38.33
C SER A 5 -26.39 -42.53 38.53
N SER A 6 -26.01 -43.24 37.46
CA SER A 6 -24.65 -43.22 36.88
C SER A 6 -24.77 -43.49 35.37
N LEU A 7 -24.78 -42.43 34.56
CA LEU A 7 -23.66 -41.91 33.76
C LEU A 7 -23.10 -42.92 32.74
N TRP A 8 -23.70 -42.93 31.55
CA TRP A 8 -23.17 -43.59 30.35
C TRP A 8 -22.15 -42.65 29.70
N TRP A 9 -20.90 -43.08 29.59
CA TRP A 9 -19.89 -42.39 28.78
C TRP A 9 -19.94 -42.93 27.35
N LEU A 10 -20.49 -42.13 26.43
CA LEU A 10 -20.31 -42.33 24.98
C LEU A 10 -19.06 -41.55 24.56
N ILE A 11 -17.97 -42.26 24.30
CA ILE A 11 -16.76 -41.68 23.70
C ILE A 11 -16.97 -41.67 22.19
N SER A 12 -17.32 -40.52 21.63
CA SER A 12 -17.36 -40.29 20.19
C SER A 12 -15.92 -40.09 19.68
N TRP A 13 -15.42 -41.01 18.86
CA TRP A 13 -14.16 -40.84 18.13
C TRP A 13 -14.46 -40.12 16.82
N THR A 14 -14.40 -38.79 16.81
CA THR A 14 -14.35 -38.03 15.57
C THR A 14 -12.94 -38.11 14.99
N TRP A 15 -12.78 -38.89 13.92
CA TRP A 15 -11.60 -38.88 13.09
C TRP A 15 -11.54 -37.55 12.33
N ILE A 16 -10.68 -36.64 12.75
CA ILE A 16 -10.32 -35.46 11.97
C ILE A 16 -9.38 -35.95 10.87
N ILE A 17 -9.90 -36.09 9.66
CA ILE A 17 -9.08 -36.29 8.45
C ILE A 17 -8.39 -34.96 8.19
N SER A 18 -7.13 -34.84 8.60
CA SER A 18 -6.26 -33.74 8.18
C SER A 18 -5.97 -33.90 6.69
N LEU A 19 -6.77 -33.23 5.86
CA LEU A 19 -6.42 -33.02 4.46
C LEU A 19 -5.16 -32.15 4.43
N PRO A 20 -4.09 -32.55 3.74
CA PRO A 20 -2.95 -31.67 3.55
C PRO A 20 -3.46 -30.44 2.79
N ALA A 21 -3.30 -29.26 3.39
CA ALA A 21 -3.46 -28.01 2.69
C ALA A 21 -2.36 -27.98 1.62
N ASN A 22 -2.71 -28.37 0.40
CA ASN A 22 -1.88 -28.08 -0.75
C ASN A 22 -1.77 -26.55 -0.79
N SER A 23 -0.60 -26.03 -0.42
CA SER A 23 -0.24 -24.66 -0.72
C SER A 23 -0.16 -24.59 -2.25
N TRP A 24 -1.26 -24.17 -2.88
CA TRP A 24 -1.22 -23.72 -4.25
C TRP A 24 -0.31 -22.50 -4.26
N GLN A 25 0.94 -22.72 -4.64
CA GLN A 25 1.86 -21.64 -4.87
C GLN A 25 1.32 -20.92 -6.10
N ALA A 26 0.66 -19.77 -5.88
CA ALA A 26 0.13 -18.96 -6.96
C ALA A 26 1.29 -18.60 -7.88
N SER A 27 1.30 -19.21 -9.06
CA SER A 27 2.22 -18.87 -10.13
C SER A 27 1.56 -17.74 -10.90
N LEU A 28 2.12 -16.53 -10.81
CA LEU A 28 1.80 -15.49 -11.78
C LEU A 28 2.35 -15.99 -13.13
N GLY A 29 1.47 -16.50 -14.00
CA GLY A 29 1.83 -16.87 -15.36
C GLY A 29 2.34 -15.67 -16.16
N GLU A 30 2.86 -15.92 -17.37
CA GLU A 30 3.17 -14.83 -18.30
C GLU A 30 1.86 -14.12 -18.68
N ARG A 31 1.77 -12.82 -18.39
CA ARG A 31 0.60 -12.01 -18.72
C ARG A 31 0.83 -11.28 -20.04
N SER A 32 -0.11 -11.42 -20.97
CA SER A 32 -0.12 -10.62 -22.19
C SER A 32 -0.75 -9.26 -21.90
N LEU A 33 0.06 -8.22 -21.79
CA LEU A 33 -0.45 -6.85 -21.62
C LEU A 33 -0.71 -6.24 -23.01
N PRO A 34 -1.94 -5.80 -23.33
CA PRO A 34 -2.21 -5.12 -24.58
C PRO A 34 -1.38 -3.84 -24.66
N SER A 35 -0.73 -3.64 -25.81
CA SER A 35 0.03 -2.43 -26.06
C SER A 35 -0.93 -1.26 -26.25
N LEU A 36 -0.64 -0.15 -25.58
CA LEU A 36 -1.38 1.10 -25.78
C LEU A 36 -1.20 1.60 -27.21
N SER A 37 -2.28 2.12 -27.80
CA SER A 37 -2.18 2.78 -29.10
C SER A 37 -1.39 4.09 -28.97
N PRO A 38 -0.85 4.64 -30.08
CA PRO A 38 -0.22 5.96 -30.05
C PRO A 38 -1.14 7.07 -29.50
N ASP A 39 -2.44 6.97 -29.73
CA ASP A 39 -3.43 7.91 -29.22
C ASP A 39 -3.61 7.78 -27.70
N ASP A 40 -3.64 6.55 -27.16
CA ASP A 40 -3.69 6.30 -25.72
C ASP A 40 -2.44 6.83 -25.02
N ILE A 41 -1.26 6.61 -25.61
CA ILE A 41 0.00 7.16 -25.10
C ILE A 41 -0.05 8.68 -25.14
N SER A 42 -0.56 9.27 -26.22
CA SER A 42 -0.70 10.72 -26.32
C SER A 42 -1.62 11.28 -25.23
N ILE A 43 -2.73 10.61 -24.93
CA ILE A 43 -3.65 11.02 -23.85
C ILE A 43 -2.93 10.96 -22.50
N LEU A 44 -2.24 9.86 -22.19
CA LEU A 44 -1.51 9.70 -20.93
C LEU A 44 -0.41 10.74 -20.72
N VAL A 45 0.32 11.11 -21.78
CA VAL A 45 1.43 12.07 -21.67
C VAL A 45 0.94 13.53 -21.63
N THR A 46 -0.26 13.80 -22.15
CA THR A 46 -0.79 15.18 -22.25
C THR A 46 -1.81 15.54 -21.16
N THR A 47 -2.39 14.56 -20.46
CA THR A 47 -3.42 14.80 -19.45
C THR A 47 -3.30 13.78 -18.30
N PRO A 48 -3.02 14.18 -17.05
CA PRO A 48 -2.70 15.54 -16.54
C PRO A 48 -1.22 15.94 -16.72
N ASP A 49 -0.87 17.19 -16.42
CA ASP A 49 0.53 17.66 -16.37
C ASP A 49 1.30 16.95 -15.25
N PRO A 50 2.23 16.03 -15.56
CA PRO A 50 2.91 15.21 -14.56
C PRO A 50 3.88 16.03 -13.71
N VAL A 51 4.30 17.22 -14.18
CA VAL A 51 5.27 18.04 -13.46
C VAL A 51 4.62 18.77 -12.28
N LYS A 52 3.34 19.15 -12.40
CA LYS A 52 2.63 19.96 -11.41
C LYS A 52 2.69 19.37 -10.00
N ASN A 53 2.54 18.05 -9.88
CA ASN A 53 2.45 17.34 -8.61
C ASN A 53 3.82 16.98 -8.00
N VAL A 54 4.88 17.03 -8.80
CA VAL A 54 6.27 16.79 -8.38
C VAL A 54 7.14 18.05 -8.41
N ASP A 55 6.57 19.23 -8.70
CA ASP A 55 7.29 20.50 -8.71
C ASP A 55 7.57 20.98 -7.27
N PRO A 56 8.84 21.03 -6.81
CA PRO A 56 9.18 21.46 -5.45
C PRO A 56 9.03 22.98 -5.23
N SER A 57 8.84 23.76 -6.30
CA SER A 57 8.61 25.21 -6.22
C SER A 57 7.12 25.56 -6.09
N ASN A 58 6.24 24.62 -6.44
CA ASN A 58 4.80 24.76 -6.28
C ASN A 58 4.38 24.34 -4.87
N PRO A 59 3.91 25.25 -3.99
CA PRO A 59 3.53 24.91 -2.62
C PRO A 59 2.29 24.00 -2.54
N ASN A 60 1.58 23.80 -3.66
CA ASN A 60 0.43 22.92 -3.76
C ASN A 60 0.76 21.53 -4.33
N SER A 61 1.99 21.28 -4.77
CA SER A 61 2.39 19.97 -5.28
C SER A 61 2.47 18.93 -4.15
N HIS A 62 2.25 17.66 -4.47
CA HIS A 62 2.44 16.55 -3.52
C HIS A 62 3.85 16.57 -2.94
N LEU A 63 4.87 16.78 -3.79
CA LEU A 63 6.25 16.83 -3.34
C LEU A 63 6.48 17.90 -2.27
N SER A 64 6.00 19.13 -2.48
CA SER A 64 6.16 20.21 -1.51
C SER A 64 5.45 19.94 -0.17
N LYS A 65 4.37 19.15 -0.15
CA LYS A 65 3.71 18.75 1.10
C LYS A 65 4.49 17.68 1.88
N ILE A 66 5.34 16.92 1.22
CA ILE A 66 6.11 15.81 1.80
C ILE A 66 7.53 16.24 2.16
N LEU A 67 8.09 17.28 1.51
CA LEU A 67 9.44 17.84 1.70
C LEU A 67 9.65 18.56 3.05
N ILE A 68 9.41 17.84 4.15
CA ILE A 68 9.70 18.23 5.52
C ILE A 68 10.43 17.08 6.22
N PRO A 69 11.20 17.34 7.30
CA PRO A 69 11.76 16.28 8.13
C PRO A 69 10.64 15.49 8.77
N ARG A 70 10.59 14.19 8.53
CA ARG A 70 9.47 13.30 8.88
C ARG A 70 9.95 11.93 9.37
N PRO A 71 10.90 11.85 10.32
CA PRO A 71 11.30 10.57 10.90
C PRO A 71 10.12 9.88 11.59
N PRO A 72 10.12 8.54 11.71
CA PRO A 72 9.02 7.82 12.34
C PRO A 72 8.72 8.34 13.76
N ASP A 73 7.47 8.20 14.20
CA ASP A 73 6.98 8.69 15.50
C ASP A 73 7.11 10.21 15.72
N SER A 74 7.32 11.00 14.66
CA SER A 74 7.30 12.47 14.72
C SER A 74 5.94 13.06 14.33
N ALA A 75 5.68 14.31 14.77
CA ALA A 75 4.49 15.05 14.38
C ALA A 75 4.42 15.29 12.85
N ASN A 76 5.57 15.53 12.21
CA ASN A 76 5.65 15.73 10.77
C ASN A 76 5.40 14.43 9.99
N ASN A 77 5.90 13.29 10.47
CA ASN A 77 5.55 11.98 9.89
C ASN A 77 4.03 11.75 9.96
N THR A 78 3.41 12.02 11.11
CA THR A 78 1.94 11.94 11.24
C THR A 78 1.22 12.89 10.29
N GLN A 79 1.72 14.11 10.09
CA GLN A 79 1.15 15.07 9.14
C GLN A 79 1.22 14.56 7.70
N VAL A 80 2.38 14.03 7.28
CA VAL A 80 2.57 13.46 5.93
C VAL A 80 1.69 12.22 5.74
N ARG A 81 1.61 11.34 6.73
CA ARG A 81 0.72 10.17 6.71
C ARG A 81 -0.73 10.59 6.50
N GLN A 82 -1.21 11.55 7.28
CA GLN A 82 -2.58 12.07 7.16
C GLN A 82 -2.84 12.73 5.81
N TYR A 83 -1.83 13.43 5.25
CA TYR A 83 -1.92 14.00 3.92
C TYR A 83 -2.11 12.92 2.85
N ILE A 84 -1.25 11.89 2.84
CA ILE A 84 -1.35 10.76 1.88
C ILE A 84 -2.71 10.07 2.01
N VAL A 85 -3.12 9.72 3.24
CA VAL A 85 -4.42 9.08 3.50
C VAL A 85 -5.57 9.93 3.00
N LYS A 86 -5.54 11.25 3.25
CA LYS A 86 -6.61 12.15 2.79
C LYS A 86 -6.67 12.19 1.27
N THR A 87 -5.54 12.40 0.59
CA THR A 87 -5.46 12.47 -0.87
C THR A 87 -6.06 11.22 -1.52
N LEU A 88 -5.71 10.03 -1.03
CA LEU A 88 -6.19 8.78 -1.61
C LEU A 88 -7.66 8.49 -1.26
N LYS A 89 -8.14 8.89 -0.07
CA LYS A 89 -9.57 8.84 0.27
C LYS A 89 -10.42 9.74 -0.61
N ASP A 90 -9.92 10.95 -0.93
CA ASP A 90 -10.60 11.87 -1.84
C ASP A 90 -10.74 11.28 -3.27
N LEU A 91 -9.91 10.28 -3.61
CA LEU A 91 -9.94 9.52 -4.87
C LEU A 91 -10.65 8.15 -4.73
N ASN A 92 -11.44 7.94 -3.66
CA ASN A 92 -12.19 6.71 -3.38
C ASN A 92 -11.34 5.43 -3.25
N TRP A 93 -10.10 5.53 -2.77
CA TRP A 93 -9.31 4.33 -2.46
C TRP A 93 -9.71 3.75 -1.09
N HIS A 94 -9.67 2.42 -0.97
CA HIS A 94 -9.77 1.75 0.33
C HIS A 94 -8.45 1.87 1.08
N ILE A 95 -8.47 2.46 2.27
CA ILE A 95 -7.26 2.71 3.07
C ILE A 95 -7.24 1.85 4.33
N GLU A 96 -6.11 1.17 4.52
CA GLU A 96 -5.74 0.48 5.75
C GLU A 96 -4.47 1.15 6.31
N GLU A 97 -4.46 1.42 7.62
CA GLU A 97 -3.28 1.90 8.35
C GLU A 97 -2.77 0.74 9.22
N ASP A 98 -1.63 0.15 8.86
CA ASP A 98 -0.99 -0.91 9.63
C ASP A 98 -0.03 -0.28 10.64
N ALA A 99 -0.48 -0.19 11.89
CA ALA A 99 0.21 0.50 12.97
C ALA A 99 0.77 -0.48 14.01
N PHE A 100 2.06 -0.35 14.29
CA PHE A 100 2.76 -1.18 15.26
C PHE A 100 3.82 -0.39 16.02
N THR A 101 4.47 -1.03 16.98
CA THR A 101 5.58 -0.47 17.76
C THR A 101 6.72 -1.46 17.76
N ASP A 102 7.93 -1.00 17.46
CA ASP A 102 9.14 -1.82 17.48
C ASP A 102 10.28 -1.11 18.22
N ASN A 103 11.26 -1.87 18.68
CA ASN A 103 12.44 -1.35 19.36
C ASN A 103 13.43 -0.78 18.34
N THR A 104 13.97 0.40 18.62
CA THR A 104 15.05 1.02 17.84
C THR A 104 16.25 1.28 18.77
N PRO A 105 17.43 1.66 18.23
CA PRO A 105 18.56 2.13 19.06
C PRO A 105 18.22 3.31 19.99
N TYR A 106 17.10 4.01 19.75
CA TYR A 106 16.60 5.13 20.55
C TYR A 106 15.33 4.77 21.34
N GLY A 107 15.11 3.48 21.60
CA GLY A 107 13.95 2.96 22.32
C GLY A 107 12.76 2.66 21.41
N PRO A 108 11.61 2.25 22.00
CA PRO A 108 10.42 1.91 21.24
C PRO A 108 9.90 3.09 20.41
N LYS A 109 9.53 2.82 19.16
CA LYS A 109 8.95 3.81 18.24
C LYS A 109 7.70 3.25 17.59
N LYS A 110 6.72 4.13 17.36
CA LYS A 110 5.52 3.81 16.60
C LYS A 110 5.79 3.99 15.10
N PHE A 111 5.36 3.00 14.33
CA PHE A 111 5.37 3.01 12.88
C PHE A 111 3.94 2.86 12.37
N THR A 112 3.63 3.42 11.21
CA THR A 112 2.32 3.23 10.57
C THR A 112 2.44 3.21 9.06
N ASN A 113 2.41 2.01 8.47
CA ASN A 113 2.31 1.83 7.03
C ASN A 113 0.95 2.31 6.52
N ILE A 114 0.91 2.80 5.29
CA ILE A 114 -0.33 3.13 4.57
C ILE A 114 -0.49 2.15 3.43
N ILE A 115 -1.61 1.43 3.43
CA ILE A 115 -1.96 0.47 2.37
C ILE A 115 -3.23 0.99 1.70
N ALA A 116 -3.12 1.39 0.44
CA ALA A 116 -4.23 1.92 -0.34
C ALA A 116 -4.54 0.97 -1.49
N THR A 117 -5.76 0.43 -1.52
CA THR A 117 -6.21 -0.54 -2.53
C THR A 117 -7.36 0.06 -3.32
N LYS A 118 -7.27 0.11 -4.66
CA LYS A 118 -8.34 0.71 -5.48
C LYS A 118 -9.60 -0.17 -5.49
N ASP A 119 -9.44 -1.47 -5.68
CA ASP A 119 -10.52 -2.47 -5.55
C ASP A 119 -10.13 -3.55 -4.53
N PRO A 120 -10.64 -3.50 -3.30
CA PRO A 120 -10.32 -4.53 -2.31
C PRO A 120 -10.92 -5.91 -2.61
N LYS A 121 -11.87 -6.03 -3.55
CA LYS A 121 -12.50 -7.32 -3.92
C LYS A 121 -11.66 -8.11 -4.93
N ALA A 122 -10.84 -7.42 -5.72
CA ALA A 122 -9.94 -8.02 -6.71
C ALA A 122 -9.00 -9.06 -6.07
N SER A 123 -8.87 -10.23 -6.71
CA SER A 123 -8.06 -11.35 -6.22
C SER A 123 -6.56 -11.14 -6.46
N SER A 124 -6.20 -10.30 -7.44
CA SER A 124 -4.81 -9.99 -7.82
C SER A 124 -4.50 -8.50 -7.73
N ARG A 125 -3.26 -8.15 -7.37
CA ARG A 125 -2.82 -6.76 -7.16
C ARG A 125 -1.50 -6.50 -7.86
N VAL A 126 -1.43 -5.42 -8.64
CA VAL A 126 -0.16 -4.75 -8.96
C VAL A 126 0.16 -3.82 -7.81
N VAL A 127 1.30 -4.03 -7.16
CA VAL A 127 1.74 -3.23 -6.01
C VAL A 127 2.82 -2.25 -6.47
N VAL A 128 2.60 -0.96 -6.21
CA VAL A 128 3.63 0.08 -6.29
C VAL A 128 3.92 0.56 -4.88
N ALA A 129 5.19 0.62 -4.50
CA ALA A 129 5.56 0.95 -3.13
C ALA A 129 6.73 1.93 -3.05
N ALA A 130 6.74 2.71 -1.98
CA ALA A 130 7.84 3.55 -1.53
C ALA A 130 7.79 3.64 0.00
N HIS A 131 8.82 4.20 0.61
CA HIS A 131 8.77 4.58 2.02
C HIS A 131 8.52 6.08 2.15
N PHE A 132 7.69 6.49 3.10
CA PHE A 132 7.33 7.90 3.27
C PHE A 132 8.05 8.56 4.44
N ASP A 133 8.78 7.81 5.26
CA ASP A 133 9.60 8.40 6.30
C ASP A 133 10.80 9.17 5.70
N SER A 134 11.53 9.86 6.57
CA SER A 134 12.85 10.41 6.24
C SER A 134 13.82 10.02 7.33
N LYS A 135 15.07 9.78 6.97
CA LYS A 135 16.11 9.41 7.92
C LYS A 135 16.14 10.28 9.18
N PHE A 136 16.14 9.62 10.33
CA PHE A 136 16.33 10.28 11.61
C PHE A 136 17.80 10.71 11.78
N PHE A 137 17.99 11.96 12.20
CA PHE A 137 19.26 12.44 12.73
C PHE A 137 19.00 13.13 14.07
N PRO A 138 19.85 12.91 15.10
CA PRO A 138 19.61 13.43 16.43
C PRO A 138 19.81 14.96 16.53
N ASP A 139 20.77 15.50 15.78
CA ASP A 139 21.28 16.86 16.00
C ASP A 139 21.11 17.78 14.80
N TYR A 140 20.99 19.08 15.06
CA TYR A 140 20.99 20.12 14.04
C TYR A 140 22.40 20.28 13.43
N PRO A 141 22.53 20.53 12.11
CA PRO A 141 21.48 20.70 11.11
C PRO A 141 20.99 19.41 10.45
N ALA A 142 21.59 18.26 10.76
CA ALA A 142 21.26 17.00 10.10
C ALA A 142 19.81 16.57 10.36
N ASN A 143 19.24 16.91 11.51
CA ASN A 143 17.82 16.66 11.83
C ASN A 143 16.82 17.45 10.96
N GLN A 144 17.31 18.32 10.06
CA GLN A 144 16.51 18.98 9.03
C GLN A 144 16.52 18.22 7.70
N PHE A 145 17.05 16.99 7.66
CA PHE A 145 17.05 16.16 6.47
C PHE A 145 15.62 15.86 6.01
N VAL A 146 15.34 16.16 4.73
CA VAL A 146 14.00 16.03 4.14
C VAL A 146 13.88 14.86 3.17
N GLY A 147 14.96 14.12 2.87
CA GLY A 147 14.88 12.94 1.99
C GLY A 147 14.12 13.19 0.68
N ALA A 148 14.59 14.16 -0.14
CA ALA A 148 13.86 14.60 -1.32
C ALA A 148 13.69 13.50 -2.36
N THR A 149 14.79 12.84 -2.73
CA THR A 149 14.78 11.65 -3.59
C THR A 149 14.51 10.37 -2.80
N ASP A 150 14.48 10.46 -1.47
CA ASP A 150 14.63 9.34 -0.54
C ASP A 150 13.66 9.47 0.66
N SER A 151 12.35 9.23 0.47
CA SER A 151 11.66 8.96 -0.80
C SER A 151 10.45 9.89 -1.00
N ALA A 152 10.62 11.20 -0.76
CA ALA A 152 9.54 12.17 -0.97
C ALA A 152 9.07 12.25 -2.44
N ALA A 153 10.00 12.24 -3.40
CA ALA A 153 9.69 12.23 -4.83
C ALA A 153 8.98 10.93 -5.26
N PRO A 154 9.44 9.72 -4.90
CA PRO A 154 8.67 8.49 -5.12
C PRO A 154 7.24 8.55 -4.55
N CYS A 155 7.06 9.05 -3.33
CA CYS A 155 5.73 9.20 -2.74
C CYS A 155 4.85 10.17 -3.54
N ALA A 156 5.41 11.30 -3.99
CA ALA A 156 4.69 12.28 -4.80
C ALA A 156 4.31 11.71 -6.18
N MET A 157 5.18 10.92 -6.80
CA MET A 157 4.91 10.20 -8.06
C MET A 157 3.79 9.17 -7.89
N MET A 158 3.73 8.46 -6.77
CA MET A 158 2.64 7.51 -6.50
C MET A 158 1.29 8.20 -6.31
N LEU A 159 1.26 9.38 -5.66
CA LEU A 159 0.05 10.19 -5.55
C LEU A 159 -0.38 10.76 -6.92
N ASP A 160 0.58 11.24 -7.71
CA ASP A 160 0.32 11.72 -9.08
C ASP A 160 -0.24 10.60 -9.97
N LEU A 161 0.34 9.40 -9.89
CA LEU A 161 -0.17 8.20 -10.57
C LEU A 161 -1.63 7.91 -10.20
N ALA A 162 -1.96 8.00 -8.90
CA ALA A 162 -3.32 7.78 -8.42
C ALA A 162 -4.29 8.83 -8.98
N GLU A 163 -3.92 10.11 -9.01
CA GLU A 163 -4.74 11.18 -9.59
C GLU A 163 -4.90 11.03 -11.10
N ALA A 164 -3.80 10.81 -11.83
CA ALA A 164 -3.76 10.72 -13.29
C ALA A 164 -4.59 9.54 -13.81
N LEU A 165 -4.49 8.38 -13.17
CA LEU A 165 -5.21 7.18 -13.58
C LEU A 165 -6.64 7.10 -13.01
N ASN A 166 -7.03 7.98 -12.07
CA ASN A 166 -8.31 7.85 -11.39
C ASN A 166 -9.51 7.73 -12.34
N PRO A 167 -9.65 8.56 -13.41
CA PRO A 167 -10.80 8.43 -14.32
C PRO A 167 -10.85 7.06 -15.02
N LEU A 168 -9.69 6.47 -15.35
CA LEU A 168 -9.60 5.16 -16.00
C LEU A 168 -9.92 4.03 -15.01
N LEU A 169 -9.41 4.13 -13.79
CA LEU A 169 -9.68 3.17 -12.71
C LEU A 169 -11.17 3.19 -12.33
N GLU A 170 -11.78 4.36 -12.16
CA GLU A 170 -13.22 4.49 -11.87
C GLU A 170 -14.06 3.89 -13.01
N LYS A 171 -13.75 4.21 -14.28
CA LYS A 171 -14.46 3.63 -15.42
C LYS A 171 -14.36 2.11 -15.45
N ARG A 172 -13.21 1.54 -15.07
CA ARG A 172 -13.05 0.08 -14.95
C ARG A 172 -13.93 -0.49 -13.84
N LEU A 173 -13.95 0.12 -12.66
CA LEU A 173 -14.79 -0.33 -11.55
C LEU A 173 -16.28 -0.31 -11.91
N SER A 174 -16.75 0.73 -12.60
CA SER A 174 -18.16 0.80 -13.03
C SER A 174 -18.53 -0.35 -13.97
N ARG A 175 -17.67 -0.70 -14.94
CA ARG A 175 -17.92 -1.86 -15.83
C ARG A 175 -17.97 -3.18 -15.06
N LEU A 176 -17.08 -3.37 -14.09
CA LEU A 176 -17.08 -4.56 -13.22
C LEU A 176 -18.36 -4.63 -12.37
N GLU A 177 -18.85 -3.50 -11.85
CA GLU A 177 -20.10 -3.44 -11.08
C GLU A 177 -21.35 -3.68 -11.95
N GLU A 178 -21.31 -3.30 -13.22
CA GLU A 178 -22.37 -3.52 -14.21
C GLU A 178 -22.35 -4.93 -14.82
N GLY A 179 -21.32 -5.73 -14.54
CA GLY A 179 -21.16 -7.10 -15.04
C GLY A 179 -20.70 -7.17 -16.51
N GLU A 180 -20.07 -6.10 -17.03
CA GLU A 180 -19.67 -5.99 -18.44
C GLU A 180 -18.32 -6.65 -18.77
N ASP A 181 -17.50 -6.98 -17.77
CA ASP A 181 -16.18 -7.61 -17.97
C ASP A 181 -16.26 -9.18 -17.85
N ASP A 182 -17.47 -9.78 -17.88
CA ASP A 182 -17.74 -11.25 -17.82
C ASP A 182 -17.77 -11.95 -19.22
N ASP A 183 -17.53 -11.23 -20.32
CA ASP A 183 -17.66 -11.76 -21.68
C ASP A 183 -16.32 -12.31 -22.24
N ASP A 184 -16.16 -13.64 -22.21
CA ASP A 184 -15.57 -14.50 -23.26
C ASP A 184 -14.16 -14.20 -23.84
N ASP A 185 -13.18 -13.72 -23.06
CA ASP A 185 -11.75 -13.85 -23.40
C ASP A 185 -11.06 -14.79 -22.40
N ASP A 186 -10.35 -15.82 -22.89
CA ASP A 186 -9.69 -16.94 -22.16
C ASP A 186 -8.63 -16.53 -21.10
N ASP A 187 -8.62 -15.29 -20.60
CA ASP A 187 -7.62 -14.71 -19.68
C ASP A 187 -8.30 -14.11 -18.43
N ASP A 188 -9.04 -14.96 -17.68
CA ASP A 188 -9.74 -14.67 -16.42
C ASP A 188 -8.89 -13.87 -15.39
N ASP A 189 -7.56 -13.94 -15.48
CA ASP A 189 -6.61 -13.35 -14.54
C ASP A 189 -6.47 -11.81 -14.64
N ILE A 190 -6.90 -11.18 -15.74
CA ILE A 190 -6.81 -9.71 -15.92
C ILE A 190 -8.06 -9.00 -15.42
N GLY A 191 -9.25 -9.62 -15.52
CA GLY A 191 -10.52 -9.06 -14.99
C GLY A 191 -10.45 -8.80 -13.49
N ASP A 192 -9.78 -9.70 -12.76
CA ASP A 192 -9.66 -9.68 -11.31
C ASP A 192 -8.42 -8.93 -10.74
N MET A 193 -7.77 -8.10 -11.56
CA MET A 193 -6.60 -7.32 -11.15
C MET A 193 -6.96 -5.88 -10.73
N THR A 194 -6.32 -5.42 -9.64
CA THR A 194 -6.37 -4.03 -9.17
C THR A 194 -4.98 -3.42 -8.94
N LEU A 195 -4.96 -2.11 -8.66
CA LEU A 195 -3.77 -1.37 -8.23
C LEU A 195 -3.78 -1.21 -6.71
N GLN A 196 -2.63 -1.45 -6.09
CA GLN A 196 -2.38 -1.19 -4.68
C GLN A 196 -1.13 -0.32 -4.51
N LEU A 197 -1.23 0.71 -3.67
CA LEU A 197 -0.13 1.58 -3.29
C LEU A 197 0.24 1.33 -1.82
N ILE A 198 1.52 1.10 -1.55
CA ILE A 198 2.01 0.91 -0.17
C ILE A 198 3.06 1.98 0.15
N PHE A 199 2.80 2.74 1.20
CA PHE A 199 3.74 3.71 1.74
C PHE A 199 4.26 3.17 3.07
N PHE A 200 5.47 2.61 3.05
CA PHE A 200 6.10 2.05 4.23
C PHE A 200 6.61 3.15 5.18
N ASP A 201 6.49 2.90 6.48
CA ASP A 201 7.10 3.73 7.52
C ASP A 201 8.36 3.05 8.06
N GLY A 202 9.36 3.85 8.44
CA GLY A 202 10.61 3.33 9.00
C GLY A 202 11.37 2.40 8.06
N GLU A 203 11.58 2.78 6.81
CA GLU A 203 12.58 2.09 5.98
C GLU A 203 13.99 2.35 6.53
N GLU A 204 14.22 3.59 6.94
CA GLU A 204 15.53 4.08 7.32
C GLU A 204 15.98 3.57 8.68
N ALA A 205 17.28 3.29 8.78
CA ALA A 205 17.93 3.06 10.06
C ALA A 205 17.88 4.33 10.92
N PHE A 206 17.60 4.18 12.22
CA PHE A 206 17.70 5.28 13.17
C PHE A 206 19.16 5.62 13.50
N LYS A 207 20.05 4.62 13.47
CA LYS A 207 21.47 4.81 13.76
C LYS A 207 22.36 4.17 12.70
N ASP A 208 22.39 2.85 12.65
CA ASP A 208 23.30 2.06 11.84
C ASP A 208 22.47 1.02 11.07
N TRP A 209 22.59 0.98 9.74
CA TRP A 209 21.83 0.02 8.93
C TRP A 209 22.21 -1.42 9.30
N THR A 210 21.25 -2.13 9.91
CA THR A 210 21.40 -3.54 10.33
C THR A 210 20.09 -4.28 10.09
N ASP A 211 20.10 -5.60 10.25
CA ASP A 211 18.90 -6.46 10.15
C ASP A 211 17.80 -6.12 11.17
N VAL A 212 18.15 -5.41 12.25
CA VAL A 212 17.24 -4.99 13.31
C VAL A 212 17.06 -3.47 13.42
N ASP A 213 17.83 -2.69 12.66
CA ASP A 213 17.70 -1.23 12.55
C ASP A 213 17.59 -0.82 11.08
N SER A 214 16.56 -1.33 10.42
CA SER A 214 16.11 -0.95 9.07
C SER A 214 14.77 -1.61 8.77
N ILE A 215 14.12 -1.17 7.68
CA ILE A 215 12.98 -1.84 7.03
C ILE A 215 11.84 -2.23 8.01
N TYR A 216 11.62 -1.43 9.05
CA TYR A 216 10.68 -1.72 10.12
C TYR A 216 9.27 -1.98 9.57
N GLY A 217 8.77 -1.12 8.68
CA GLY A 217 7.46 -1.26 8.07
C GLY A 217 7.31 -2.42 7.09
N ALA A 218 8.39 -2.88 6.47
CA ALA A 218 8.33 -3.87 5.39
C ALA A 218 8.64 -5.31 5.83
N ARG A 219 9.13 -5.51 7.06
CA ARG A 219 9.44 -6.84 7.65
C ARG A 219 8.18 -7.63 7.99
#